data_AF-A0A087U1A8-F1
#
_entry.id   AF-A0A087U1A8-F1
#
_cell.length_a   1.000
_cell.length_b   1.000
_cell.length_c   1.000
_cell.angle_alpha   90.00
_cell.angle_beta   90.00
_cell.angle_gamma   90.00
#
_symmetry.space_group_name_H-M   'P 1'
#
loop_
_entity.id
_entity.type
_entity.pdbx_description
1 polymer ?
#
loop_
_entity_poly.entity_id
_entity_poly.type
_entity_poly.pdbx_seq_one_letter_code
_entity_poly.pdbx_strand_id
1 'polypeptide(L)'
;MLNGRTEFHVFDRGSVTGDRYCEEVLLPHVRLFRGAIGPDLIFMDDNARPRRTLAVEELLESEDITRMDWPAYSPDLNPIEHVWDALRRRIAARLHPPENTQQVKQMLI
;
A
#
# COMPACT_ATOMS: atom_id res chain seq x y z
N MET A 1 -5.09 -7.94 18.14
CA MET A 1 -4.54 -6.58 17.96
C MET A 1 -3.80 -6.54 16.64
N LEU A 2 -4.14 -5.59 15.77
CA LEU A 2 -3.33 -5.30 14.59
C LEU A 2 -2.01 -4.73 15.11
N ASN A 3 -0.88 -5.36 14.78
CA ASN A 3 0.47 -4.98 15.25
C ASN A 3 1.01 -3.70 14.58
N GLY A 4 0.11 -2.78 14.20
CA GLY A 4 0.45 -1.52 13.54
C GLY A 4 0.99 -1.65 12.11
N ARG A 5 0.90 -2.83 11.47
CA ARG A 5 1.32 -3.03 10.08
C ARG A 5 0.32 -3.90 9.32
N THR A 6 0.19 -3.64 8.02
CA THR A 6 -0.39 -4.58 7.06
C THR A 6 0.68 -5.56 6.59
N GLU A 7 0.25 -6.64 5.93
CA GLU A 7 1.17 -7.47 5.15
C GLU A 7 1.68 -6.70 3.92
N PHE A 8 2.83 -7.13 3.42
CA PHE A 8 3.41 -6.60 2.19
C PHE A 8 2.79 -7.31 0.98
N HIS A 9 1.84 -6.65 0.30
CA HIS A 9 1.19 -7.24 -0.87
C HIS A 9 2.07 -7.15 -2.13
N VAL A 10 2.17 -8.27 -2.85
CA VAL A 10 2.94 -8.36 -4.10
C VAL A 10 2.00 -8.64 -5.26
N PHE A 11 1.93 -7.71 -6.20
CA PHE A 11 1.25 -7.93 -7.47
C PHE A 11 2.09 -8.85 -8.37
N ASP A 12 1.65 -10.09 -8.56
CA ASP A 12 2.47 -11.12 -9.20
C ASP A 12 2.66 -10.95 -10.71
N ARG A 13 1.69 -10.35 -11.41
CA ARG A 13 1.70 -10.15 -12.87
C ARG A 13 0.92 -8.90 -13.25
N GLY A 14 1.21 -8.34 -14.43
CA GLY A 14 0.45 -7.26 -15.03
C GLY A 14 0.58 -5.91 -14.33
N SER A 15 -0.10 -4.90 -14.87
CA SER A 15 -0.18 -3.58 -14.24
C SER A 15 -1.23 -3.57 -13.13
N VAL A 16 -1.06 -2.67 -12.15
CA VAL A 16 -2.08 -2.41 -11.14
C VAL A 16 -3.18 -1.56 -11.77
N THR A 17 -4.41 -2.06 -11.80
CA THR A 17 -5.61 -1.32 -12.22
C THR A 17 -6.41 -0.90 -10.99
N GLY A 18 -7.42 -0.04 -11.16
CA GLY A 18 -8.31 0.33 -10.07
C GLY A 18 -9.01 -0.87 -9.44
N ASP A 19 -9.57 -1.75 -10.27
CA ASP A 19 -10.26 -2.96 -9.79
C ASP A 19 -9.33 -3.87 -8.98
N ARG A 20 -8.09 -4.07 -9.46
CA ARG A 20 -7.09 -4.85 -8.72
C ARG A 20 -6.66 -4.19 -7.42
N TYR A 21 -6.60 -2.86 -7.39
CA TYR A 21 -6.33 -2.13 -6.15
C TYR A 21 -7.48 -2.29 -5.14
N CYS A 22 -8.73 -2.27 -5.61
CA CYS A 22 -9.90 -2.56 -4.79
C CYS A 22 -9.86 -3.98 -4.20
N GLU A 23 -9.71 -4.99 -5.07
CA GLU A 23 -9.81 -6.41 -4.72
C GLU A 23 -8.60 -6.92 -3.93
N GLU A 24 -7.39 -6.50 -4.30
CA GLU A 24 -6.16 -7.03 -3.71
C GLU A 24 -5.59 -6.15 -2.59
N VAL A 25 -6.05 -4.90 -2.43
CA VAL A 25 -5.53 -3.97 -1.40
C VAL A 25 -6.61 -3.40 -0.48
N LEU A 26 -7.60 -2.70 -1.02
CA LEU A 26 -8.57 -1.97 -0.17
C LEU A 26 -9.45 -2.93 0.64
N LEU A 27 -10.05 -3.92 0.00
CA LEU A 27 -10.92 -4.90 0.65
C LEU A 27 -10.19 -5.80 1.66
N PRO A 28 -9.04 -6.43 1.34
CA PRO A 28 -8.39 -7.35 2.26
C PRO A 28 -7.58 -6.64 3.35
N HIS A 29 -7.15 -5.39 3.14
CA HIS A 29 -6.25 -4.73 4.09
C HIS A 29 -6.89 -3.48 4.70
N VAL A 30 -7.31 -2.50 3.91
CA VAL A 30 -7.78 -1.22 4.45
C VAL A 30 -9.10 -1.38 5.21
N ARG A 31 -10.05 -2.17 4.69
CA ARG A 31 -11.33 -2.47 5.34
C ARG A 31 -11.16 -3.13 6.71
N LEU A 32 -10.17 -4.02 6.86
CA LEU A 32 -9.88 -4.63 8.17
C LEU A 32 -9.48 -3.59 9.21
N PHE A 33 -8.64 -2.62 8.82
CA PHE A 33 -8.26 -1.51 9.70
C PHE A 33 -9.43 -0.57 9.97
N ARG A 34 -10.33 -0.34 8.99
CA ARG A 34 -11.55 0.44 9.22
C ARG A 34 -12.45 -0.19 10.28
N GLY A 35 -12.58 -1.52 10.27
CA GLY A 35 -13.33 -2.25 11.29
C GLY A 35 -12.66 -2.24 12.68
N ALA A 36 -11.33 -2.18 12.74
CA ALA A 36 -10.58 -2.21 14.00
C ALA A 36 -10.37 -0.84 14.64
N ILE A 37 -10.10 0.19 13.83
CA ILE A 37 -9.84 1.56 14.29
C ILE A 37 -11.16 2.34 14.43
N GLY A 38 -12.16 2.03 13.62
CA GLY A 38 -13.41 2.76 13.63
C GLY A 38 -13.35 4.07 12.80
N PRO A 39 -14.29 5.00 13.03
CA PRO A 39 -14.48 6.20 12.20
C PRO A 39 -13.29 7.17 12.22
N ASP A 40 -12.39 7.01 13.19
CA ASP A 40 -11.17 7.82 13.28
C ASP A 40 -10.08 7.40 12.28
N LEU A 41 -10.28 6.33 11.51
CA LEU A 41 -9.36 5.94 10.45
C LEU A 41 -9.36 6.99 9.33
N ILE A 42 -8.19 7.58 9.10
CA ILE A 42 -7.89 8.35 7.90
C ILE A 42 -6.97 7.51 7.01
N PHE A 43 -7.46 7.11 5.85
CA PHE A 43 -6.67 6.37 4.86
C PHE A 43 -5.80 7.33 4.05
N MET A 44 -4.52 7.00 3.89
CA MET A 44 -3.58 7.80 3.11
C MET A 44 -3.01 6.97 1.96
N ASP A 45 -3.07 7.53 0.76
CA ASP A 45 -2.35 7.07 -0.42
C ASP A 45 -1.96 8.25 -1.33
N ASP A 46 -1.06 8.00 -2.28
CA ASP A 46 -0.72 8.98 -3.33
C ASP A 46 -1.79 9.06 -4.44
N ASN A 47 -1.61 10.03 -5.34
CA ASN A 47 -2.50 10.28 -6.48
C ASN A 47 -2.21 9.41 -7.72
N ALA A 48 -1.60 8.21 -7.57
CA ALA A 48 -1.37 7.33 -8.71
C ALA A 48 -2.68 6.96 -9.41
N ARG A 49 -2.66 6.89 -10.75
CA ARG A 49 -3.87 6.69 -11.57
C ARG A 49 -4.77 5.52 -11.12
N PRO A 50 -4.25 4.33 -10.75
CA PRO A 50 -5.09 3.23 -10.29
C PRO A 50 -5.85 3.53 -8.98
N ARG A 51 -5.37 4.48 -8.17
CA ARG A 51 -5.95 4.83 -6.86
C ARG A 51 -7.02 5.92 -6.94
N ARG A 52 -7.18 6.51 -8.13
CA ARG A 52 -8.08 7.64 -8.40
C ARG A 52 -9.12 7.29 -9.47
N THR A 53 -9.43 6.00 -9.63
CA THR A 53 -10.52 5.56 -10.51
C THR A 53 -11.87 5.69 -9.81
N LEU A 54 -12.95 5.81 -10.59
CA LEU A 54 -14.30 5.88 -10.02
C LEU A 54 -14.61 4.70 -9.09
N ALA A 55 -14.24 3.48 -9.50
CA ALA A 55 -14.45 2.27 -8.69
C ALA A 55 -13.74 2.33 -7.32
N VAL A 56 -12.59 2.99 -7.23
CA VAL A 56 -11.88 3.18 -5.95
C VAL A 56 -12.60 4.21 -5.08
N GLU A 57 -13.05 5.33 -5.66
CA GLU A 57 -13.82 6.34 -4.92
C GLU A 57 -15.12 5.75 -4.36
N GLU A 58 -15.89 5.06 -5.20
CA GLU A 58 -17.16 4.42 -4.81
C GLU A 58 -16.94 3.36 -3.71
N LEU A 59 -15.85 2.58 -3.79
CA LEU A 59 -15.54 1.60 -2.77
C LEU A 59 -15.20 2.27 -1.42
N LEU A 60 -14.35 3.29 -1.42
CA LEU A 60 -13.98 4.01 -0.19
C LEU A 60 -15.20 4.65 0.47
N GLU A 61 -16.10 5.25 -0.33
CA GLU A 61 -17.36 5.80 0.16
C GLU A 61 -18.26 4.71 0.76
N SER A 62 -18.42 3.57 0.07
CA SER A 62 -19.28 2.47 0.53
C SER A 62 -18.79 1.81 1.82
N GLU A 63 -17.48 1.83 2.08
CA GLU A 63 -16.86 1.30 3.29
C GLU A 63 -16.70 2.37 4.39
N ASP A 64 -17.23 3.59 4.19
CA ASP A 64 -17.13 4.73 5.11
C ASP A 64 -15.67 5.03 5.49
N ILE A 65 -14.77 4.97 4.50
CA ILE A 65 -13.33 5.24 4.66
C ILE A 65 -13.05 6.65 4.18
N THR A 66 -12.70 7.53 5.12
CA THR A 66 -12.21 8.86 4.78
C THR A 66 -10.79 8.77 4.24
N ARG A 67 -10.58 9.26 3.02
CA ARG A 67 -9.24 9.37 2.42
C ARG A 67 -8.68 10.78 2.62
N MET A 68 -7.41 10.86 2.97
CA MET A 68 -6.67 12.10 3.07
C MET A 68 -6.40 12.70 1.68
N ASP A 69 -6.56 14.02 1.56
CA ASP A 69 -6.08 14.76 0.39
C ASP A 69 -4.55 14.75 0.36
N TRP A 70 -3.98 14.38 -0.79
CA TRP A 70 -2.53 14.29 -0.95
C TRP A 70 -2.03 15.25 -2.03
N PRO A 71 -1.00 16.07 -1.77
CA PRO A 71 -0.43 16.95 -2.80
C PRO A 71 0.35 16.16 -3.87
N ALA A 72 0.28 16.64 -5.11
CA ALA A 72 1.04 16.05 -6.21
C ALA A 72 2.55 16.28 -6.03
N TYR A 73 3.36 15.29 -6.45
CA TYR A 73 4.82 15.34 -6.39
C TYR A 73 5.41 15.56 -4.98
N SER A 74 4.75 15.05 -3.94
CA SER A 74 5.20 15.15 -2.54
C SER A 74 5.57 13.78 -1.94
N PRO A 75 6.61 13.10 -2.45
CA PRO A 75 7.10 11.87 -1.84
C PRO A 75 7.75 12.11 -0.47
N ASP A 76 8.28 13.32 -0.24
CA ASP A 76 8.89 13.76 1.02
C ASP A 76 7.91 13.77 2.19
N LEU A 77 6.62 13.97 1.91
CA LEU A 77 5.57 13.92 2.91
C LEU A 77 5.13 12.49 3.24
N ASN A 78 5.45 11.49 2.39
CA ASN A 78 4.92 10.14 2.51
C ASN A 78 5.82 9.27 3.42
N PRO A 79 5.38 8.89 4.63
CA PRO A 79 6.21 8.12 5.55
C PRO A 79 6.62 6.74 5.01
N ILE A 80 5.88 6.17 4.05
CA ILE A 80 6.25 4.89 3.43
C ILE A 80 7.57 4.99 2.65
N GLU A 81 7.92 6.17 2.14
CA GLU A 81 9.19 6.38 1.42
C GLU A 81 10.40 6.18 2.33
N HIS A 82 10.29 6.53 3.62
CA HIS A 82 11.33 6.23 4.61
C HIS A 82 11.46 4.72 4.86
N VAL A 83 10.33 4.01 4.90
CA VAL A 83 10.32 2.54 5.03
C VAL A 83 10.97 1.89 3.81
N TRP A 84 10.65 2.39 2.61
CA TRP A 84 11.27 1.93 1.37
C TRP A 84 12.76 2.17 1.31
N ASP A 85 13.22 3.34 1.74
CA ASP A 85 14.63 3.66 1.78
C ASP A 85 15.40 2.78 2.77
N ALA A 86 14.85 2.56 3.97
CA ALA A 86 15.42 1.64 4.95
C ALA A 86 15.48 0.20 4.40
N LEU A 87 14.44 -0.24 3.68
CA LEU A 87 14.42 -1.55 3.05
C LEU A 87 15.47 -1.68 1.94
N ARG A 88 15.58 -0.68 1.05
CA ARG A 88 16.59 -0.65 -0.03
C ARG A 88 18.01 -0.72 0.54
N ARG A 89 18.32 0.08 1.56
CA ARG A 89 19.64 0.07 2.23
C ARG A 89 19.94 -1.30 2.84
N ARG A 90 18.95 -1.94 3.46
CA ARG A 90 19.12 -3.27 4.06
C ARG A 90 19.30 -4.37 3.03
N ILE A 91 18.69 -4.27 1.85
CA ILE A 91 18.93 -5.18 0.73
C ILE A 91 20.34 -4.97 0.15
N ALA A 92 20.75 -3.71 -0.06
CA ALA A 92 22.06 -3.37 -0.62
C ALA A 92 23.24 -3.78 0.29
N ALA A 93 23.05 -3.79 1.61
CA ALA A 93 24.08 -4.18 2.56
C ALA A 93 24.28 -5.71 2.68
N ARG A 94 23.52 -6.54 1.94
CA ARG A 94 23.64 -8.00 2.03
C ARG A 94 24.87 -8.50 1.29
N LEU A 95 25.52 -9.52 1.85
CA LEU A 95 26.63 -10.23 1.20
C LEU A 95 26.18 -10.88 -0.13
N HIS A 96 24.94 -11.39 -0.16
CA HIS A 96 24.30 -11.94 -1.34
C HIS A 96 22.98 -11.20 -1.59
N PRO A 97 22.99 -10.13 -2.40
CA PRO A 97 21.76 -9.44 -2.78
C PRO A 97 20.91 -10.32 -3.71
N PRO A 98 19.58 -10.18 -3.69
CA PRO A 98 18.71 -10.93 -4.57
C PRO A 98 18.95 -10.54 -6.03
N GLU A 99 19.01 -11.54 -6.91
CA GLU A 99 19.34 -11.39 -8.33
C GLU A 99 18.10 -11.38 -9.22
N ASN A 100 16.94 -11.77 -8.69
CA ASN A 100 15.69 -11.83 -9.43
C ASN A 100 14.48 -11.53 -8.54
N THR A 101 13.34 -11.25 -9.17
CA THR A 101 12.09 -10.90 -8.47
C THR A 101 11.63 -12.00 -7.51
N GLN A 102 11.86 -13.28 -7.80
CA GLN A 102 11.45 -14.37 -6.91
C GLN A 102 12.22 -14.36 -5.59
N GLN A 103 13.53 -14.12 -5.65
CA GLN A 103 14.37 -13.97 -4.46
C GLN A 103 13.97 -12.72 -3.67
N VAL A 104 13.64 -11.61 -4.34
CA VAL A 104 13.12 -10.41 -3.66
C VAL A 104 11.82 -10.74 -2.92
N LYS A 105 10.86 -11.44 -3.56
CA LYS A 105 9.59 -11.82 -2.92
C LYS A 105 9.78 -12.68 -1.68
N GLN A 106 10.62 -13.72 -1.78
CA GLN A 106 10.95 -14.61 -0.65
C GLN A 106 11.64 -13.90 0.51
N MET A 107 12.26 -12.74 0.26
CA MET A 107 12.89 -11.94 1.31
C MET A 107 11.93 -10.97 2.00
N LEU A 108 10.84 -10.60 1.34
CA LEU A 108 9.89 -9.59 1.83
C LEU A 108 8.67 -10.18 2.53
N ILE A 109 8.35 -11.45 2.24
CA ILE A 109 7.22 -12.23 2.77
C ILE A 109 7.76 -13.28 3.74
#